data_AF-A0A8J6R860-F1
#
_entry.id   AF-A0A8J6R860-F1
#
_cell.length_a   1.000
_cell.length_b   1.000
_cell.length_c   1.000
_cell.angle_alpha   90.00
_cell.angle_beta   90.00
_cell.angle_gamma   90.00
#
_symmetry.space_group_name_H-M   'P 1'
#
loop_
_entity.id
_entity.type
_entity.pdbx_description
1 polymer ?
#
loop_
_entity_poly.entity_id
_entity_poly.type
_entity_poly.pdbx_seq_one_letter_code
_entity_poly.pdbx_strand_id
1 'polypeptide(L)' 'MNEKDVLGKFVNVGGSVGIIVGLPDDENIPEDHYAIWYGQVSDTVLGRPRVRTVPTEYCEFINEIDYYH' A
#
# COMPACT_ATOMS: atom_id res chain seq x y z
N MET A 1 -6.15 -15.82 -5.33
CA MET A 1 -6.64 -14.43 -5.25
C MET A 1 -6.33 -13.80 -6.59
N ASN A 2 -7.28 -13.10 -7.19
CA ASN A 2 -6.96 -12.28 -8.35
C ASN A 2 -6.04 -11.15 -7.86
N GLU A 3 -4.98 -10.77 -8.58
CA GLU A 3 -4.07 -9.71 -8.11
C GLU A 3 -4.80 -8.37 -7.92
N LYS A 4 -5.90 -8.16 -8.64
CA LYS A 4 -6.80 -7.01 -8.45
C LYS A 4 -7.55 -7.02 -7.11
N ASP A 5 -7.64 -8.16 -6.42
CA ASP A 5 -8.32 -8.30 -5.14
C ASP A 5 -7.48 -7.79 -3.96
N VAL A 6 -6.24 -7.32 -4.18
CA VAL A 6 -5.37 -6.83 -3.10
C VAL A 6 -5.34 -5.31 -2.98
N LEU A 7 -5.81 -4.58 -3.99
CA LEU A 7 -5.98 -3.13 -3.91
C LEU A 7 -6.95 -2.77 -2.78
N GLY A 8 -6.58 -1.75 -2.00
CA GLY A 8 -7.35 -1.31 -0.83
C GLY A 8 -7.18 -2.18 0.42
N LYS A 9 -6.40 -3.29 0.36
CA LYS A 9 -6.11 -4.08 1.55
C LYS A 9 -5.08 -3.40 2.43
N PHE A 10 -5.26 -3.59 3.73
CA PHE A 10 -4.29 -3.20 4.74
C PHE A 10 -3.14 -4.21 4.79
N VAL A 11 -1.94 -3.70 4.94
CA VAL A 11 -0.73 -4.50 5.13
C VAL A 11 0.12 -3.93 6.26
N ASN A 12 0.80 -4.81 6.99
CA ASN A 12 1.89 -4.46 7.86
C ASN A 12 3.22 -4.60 7.10
N VAL A 13 4.06 -3.57 7.15
CA VAL A 13 5.40 -3.55 6.58
C VAL A 13 6.37 -3.10 7.68
N GLY A 14 7.11 -4.05 8.25
CA GLY A 14 8.12 -3.74 9.29
C GLY A 14 7.55 -2.99 10.50
N GLY A 15 6.30 -3.26 10.90
CA GLY A 15 5.61 -2.62 12.01
C GLY A 15 4.79 -1.38 11.63
N SER A 16 4.80 -0.96 10.37
CA SER A 16 3.98 0.16 9.88
C SER A 16 2.77 -0.35 9.09
N VAL A 17 1.58 0.13 9.44
CA VAL A 17 0.34 -0.20 8.72
C VAL A 17 0.15 0.74 7.54
N GLY A 18 -0.09 0.18 6.36
CA GLY A 18 -0.38 0.92 5.13
C GLY A 18 -1.46 0.25 4.29
N ILE A 19 -1.82 0.88 3.17
CA ILE A 19 -2.83 0.41 2.23
C ILE A 19 -2.18 0.19 0.87
N ILE A 20 -2.45 -0.95 0.24
CA ILE A 20 -2.03 -1.21 -1.15
C ILE A 20 -2.87 -0.33 -2.08
N VAL A 21 -2.20 0.54 -2.85
CA VAL A 21 -2.83 1.48 -3.79
C VAL A 21 -2.32 1.35 -5.22
N GLY A 22 -1.37 0.45 -5.46
CA GLY A 22 -0.88 0.12 -6.80
C GLY A 22 -0.20 -1.25 -6.83
N LEU A 23 -0.19 -1.86 -8.00
CA LEU A 23 0.23 -3.24 -8.25
C LEU A 23 1.44 -3.28 -9.21
N PRO A 24 2.16 -4.42 -9.30
CA PRO A 24 3.33 -4.54 -10.19
C PRO A 24 3.04 -4.34 -11.68
N ASP A 25 1.77 -4.33 -12.12
CA ASP A 25 1.39 -4.10 -13.51
C ASP A 25 1.32 -2.61 -13.89
N ASP A 26 1.47 -1.70 -12.93
CA ASP A 26 1.60 -0.26 -13.17
C ASP A 26 3.03 0.09 -13.62
N GLU A 27 3.16 0.92 -14.66
CA GLU A 27 4.45 1.32 -15.26
C GLU A 27 5.42 1.97 -14.25
N ASN A 28 4.91 2.54 -13.16
CA ASN A 28 5.71 3.25 -12.16
C ASN A 28 6.08 2.37 -10.95
N ILE A 29 5.67 1.11 -10.95
CA ILE A 29 5.86 0.19 -9.83
C ILE A 29 6.81 -0.93 -10.28
N PRO A 30 7.92 -1.17 -9.55
CA PRO A 30 8.82 -2.26 -9.90
C PRO A 30 8.10 -3.62 -9.90
N GLU A 31 8.62 -4.55 -10.69
CA GLU A 31 8.23 -5.95 -10.61
C GLU A 31 8.33 -6.43 -9.15
N ASP A 32 7.38 -7.27 -8.75
CA ASP A 32 7.27 -7.80 -7.38
C ASP A 32 7.14 -6.74 -6.26
N HIS A 33 6.68 -5.53 -6.58
CA HIS A 33 6.38 -4.50 -5.58
C HIS A 33 4.92 -4.08 -5.54
N TYR A 34 4.44 -3.72 -4.36
CA TYR A 34 3.22 -2.96 -4.18
C TYR A 34 3.53 -1.49 -3.91
N ALA A 35 2.70 -0.58 -4.42
CA ALA A 35 2.69 0.80 -3.93
C ALA A 35 1.83 0.88 -2.66
N ILE A 36 2.46 1.24 -1.55
CA ILE A 36 1.83 1.33 -0.24
C ILE A 36 1.67 2.79 0.16
N TRP A 37 0.45 3.17 0.52
CA TRP A 37 0.15 4.46 1.12
C TRP A 37 0.06 4.36 2.64
N TYR A 38 0.81 5.21 3.34
CA TYR A 38 0.85 5.26 4.81
C TYR A 38 0.12 6.48 5.39
N GLY A 39 -0.89 7.01 4.68
CA GLY A 39 -1.60 8.22 5.10
C GLY A 39 -0.81 9.52 4.85
N GLN A 40 0.33 9.46 4.17
CA GLN A 40 1.18 10.62 3.90
C GLN A 40 0.80 11.35 2.61
N VAL A 41 0.96 12.68 2.61
CA VAL A 41 0.81 13.53 1.42
C VAL A 41 2.15 14.05 0.94
N SER A 42 2.22 14.47 -0.32
CA SER A 42 3.41 15.08 -0.90
C SER A 42 3.70 16.43 -0.25
N ASP A 43 4.99 16.69 0.01
CA ASP A 43 5.47 17.98 0.50
C ASP A 43 5.47 19.07 -0.59
N THR A 44 5.39 18.67 -1.86
CA THR A 44 5.52 19.56 -3.02
C THR A 44 4.20 19.82 -3.75
N VAL A 45 3.20 18.95 -3.59
CA VAL A 45 1.91 19.05 -4.27
C VAL A 45 0.80 18.82 -3.25
N LEU A 46 0.08 19.90 -2.91
CA LEU A 46 -0.97 19.88 -1.90
C LEU A 46 -2.04 18.82 -2.25
N GLY A 47 -2.35 17.97 -1.28
CA GLY A 47 -3.42 16.96 -1.38
C GLY A 47 -3.06 15.72 -2.21
N ARG A 48 -1.85 15.63 -2.79
CA ARG A 48 -1.44 14.43 -3.52
C ARG A 48 -0.92 13.36 -2.53
N PRO A 49 -1.43 12.13 -2.54
CA PRO A 49 -0.90 11.06 -1.68
C PRO A 49 0.53 10.71 -2.09
N ARG A 50 1.38 10.44 -1.09
CA ARG A 50 2.75 9.96 -1.28
C ARG A 50 2.81 8.47 -0.96
N VAL A 51 3.20 7.68 -1.93
CA VAL A 51 3.29 6.22 -1.82
C VAL A 51 4.74 5.76 -1.78
N ARG A 52 4.98 4.59 -1.20
CA ARG A 52 6.27 3.91 -1.22
C ARG A 52 6.12 2.57 -1.91
N THR A 53 7.00 2.25 -2.85
CA THR A 53 7.08 0.91 -3.42
C THR A 53 7.76 -0.03 -2.43
N VAL A 54 7.14 -1.18 -2.16
CA VAL A 54 7.61 -2.16 -1.19
C VAL A 54 7.58 -3.55 -1.83
N PRO A 55 8.65 -4.36 -1.71
CA PRO A 55 8.62 -5.76 -2.14
C PRO A 55 7.43 -6.51 -1.54
N THR A 56 6.71 -7.27 -2.36
CA THR A 56 5.51 -8.00 -1.93
C THR A 56 5.78 -8.97 -0.77
N GLU A 57 6.99 -9.53 -0.69
CA GLU A 57 7.45 -10.43 0.39
C GLU A 57 7.48 -9.78 1.78
N TYR A 58 7.53 -8.44 1.86
CA TYR A 58 7.47 -7.69 3.13
C TYR A 58 6.06 -7.20 3.49
N CYS A 59 5.06 -7.53 2.68
CA CYS A 59 3.68 -7.10 2.88
C CYS A 59 2.86 -8.20 3.56
N GLU A 60 2.66 -8.06 4.87
CA GLU A 60 1.82 -8.97 5.65
C GLU A 60 0.38 -8.47 5.67
N PHE A 61 -0.56 -9.22 5.09
CA PHE A 61 -1.97 -8.81 5.04
C PHE A 61 -2.63 -8.76 6.41
N ILE A 62 -3.35 -7.67 6.66
CA ILE A 62 -4.18 -7.48 7.86
C ILE A 62 -5.62 -7.81 7.48
N ASN A 63 -6.19 -8.84 8.10
CA ASN A 63 -7.56 -9.29 7.85
C ASN A 63 -8.56 -8.82 8.93
N GLU A 64 -8.06 -8.36 10.06
CA GLU A 64 -8.86 -7.92 11.21
C GLU A 64 -8.58 -6.44 11.47
N ILE A 65 -9.64 -5.65 11.57
CA ILE A 65 -9.55 -4.22 11.87
C ILE A 65 -10.56 -3.86 12.97
N ASP A 66 -10.12 -3.01 13.88
CA ASP A 66 -10.97 -2.48 14.94
C ASP A 66 -11.67 -1.20 14.47
N TYR A 67 -12.98 -1.16 14.67
CA TYR A 67 -13.80 0.02 14.40
C TYR A 67 -13.99 0.83 15.69
N TYR A 68 -13.86 2.15 15.59
CA TYR A 68 -14.09 3.09 16.69
C TYR A 68 -14.89 4.30 16.19
N HIS A 69 -15.48 5.07 17.12
CA HIS A 69 -16.29 6.27 16.87
C HIS A 69 -15.74 7.48 17.63
#